data_AF-A0A397FUQ6-F1
#
_entry.id   AF-A0A397FUQ6-F1
#
_cell.length_a   1.000
_cell.length_b   1.000
_cell.length_c   1.000
_cell.angle_alpha   90.00
_cell.angle_beta   90.00
_cell.angle_gamma   90.00
#
_symmetry.space_group_name_H-M   'P 1'
#
loop_
_entity.id
_entity.type
_entity.pdbx_description
1 polymer ?
#
loop_
_entity_poly.entity_id
_entity_poly.type
_entity_poly.pdbx_seq_one_letter_code
_entity_poly.pdbx_strand_id
1 'polypeptide(L)'
;MSKIKSETQCDKCKRIFYRKTRLDKNDGKRKLNQINEVVYWTQGKAWENYHILCRACLNDWFEKYRGAFVELVEPKKKRLFYYYRYLELFDKKKEFYKGKL
;
A
#
# COMPACT_ATOMS: atom_id res chain seq x y z
N MET A 1 8.51 21.47 -3.15
CA MET A 1 7.17 21.11 -3.69
C MET A 1 6.37 20.34 -2.66
N SER A 2 5.32 20.97 -2.11
CA SER A 2 4.45 20.36 -1.10
C SER A 2 3.67 19.18 -1.70
N LYS A 3 3.88 17.97 -1.18
CA LYS A 3 3.15 16.77 -1.61
C LYS A 3 1.74 16.85 -1.01
N ILE A 4 0.74 17.08 -1.86
CA ILE A 4 -0.66 16.98 -1.44
C ILE A 4 -0.87 15.58 -0.85
N LYS A 5 -1.40 15.56 0.37
CA LYS A 5 -1.69 14.37 1.15
C LYS A 5 -3.20 14.21 1.21
N SER A 6 -3.73 13.07 0.77
CA SER A 6 -5.15 12.74 0.93
C SER A 6 -5.31 11.80 2.12
N GLU A 7 -6.28 12.09 2.99
CA GLU A 7 -6.65 11.20 4.09
C GLU A 7 -7.26 9.92 3.54
N THR A 8 -6.85 8.79 4.08
CA THR A 8 -7.35 7.47 3.68
C THR A 8 -7.39 6.56 4.89
N GLN A 9 -8.47 5.80 5.03
CA GLN A 9 -8.61 4.82 6.11
C GLN A 9 -8.06 3.46 5.66
N CYS A 10 -7.36 2.77 6.56
CA CYS A 10 -6.95 1.39 6.33
C CYS A 10 -8.09 0.43 6.65
N ASP A 11 -8.39 -0.49 5.73
CA ASP A 11 -9.51 -1.40 5.90
C ASP A 11 -9.30 -2.42 7.03
N LYS A 12 -8.05 -2.81 7.29
CA LYS A 12 -7.68 -3.78 8.32
C LYS A 12 -7.59 -3.16 9.72
N CYS A 13 -6.71 -2.18 9.93
CA CYS A 13 -6.48 -1.60 11.27
C CYS A 13 -7.33 -0.36 11.57
N LYS A 14 -8.17 0.09 10.63
CA LYS A 14 -9.06 1.26 10.75
C LYS A 14 -8.37 2.61 11.02
N ARG A 15 -7.03 2.65 11.09
CA ARG A 15 -6.23 3.88 11.24
C ARG A 15 -6.29 4.73 9.97
N ILE A 16 -6.39 6.04 10.15
CA ILE A 16 -6.32 7.02 9.06
C ILE A 16 -4.84 7.35 8.78
N PHE A 17 -4.45 7.32 7.51
CA PHE A 17 -3.11 7.64 7.04
C PHE A 17 -3.17 8.52 5.79
N TYR A 18 -2.04 9.14 5.47
CA TYR A 18 -1.95 10.09 4.36
C TYR A 18 -1.28 9.48 3.13
N ARG A 19 -2.03 9.39 2.02
CA ARG A 19 -1.51 8.96 0.72
C ARG A 19 -0.94 10.13 -0.05
N LYS A 20 0.21 9.91 -0.69
CA LYS A 20 0.85 10.88 -1.59
C LYS A 20 0.26 10.75 -2.99
N THR A 21 -0.01 11.87 -3.65
CA THR A 21 -0.30 11.89 -5.09
C THR A 21 0.97 11.81 -5.92
N ARG A 22 0.92 11.20 -7.10
CA ARG A 22 1.95 11.24 -8.14
C ARG A 22 1.33 11.77 -9.44
N LEU A 23 2.13 12.45 -10.25
CA LEU A 23 1.72 12.79 -11.62
C LEU A 23 1.67 11.48 -12.42
N ASP A 24 0.53 11.19 -13.02
CA ASP A 24 0.40 10.12 -13.99
C ASP A 24 1.07 10.59 -15.29
N LYS A 25 1.95 9.76 -15.85
CA LYS A 25 2.72 10.09 -17.05
C LYS A 25 1.88 10.04 -18.33
N ASN A 26 0.74 9.35 -18.30
CA ASN A 26 -0.07 9.11 -19.49
C ASN A 26 -1.07 10.24 -19.72
N ASP A 27 -1.67 10.79 -18.67
CA ASP A 27 -2.70 11.83 -18.75
C ASP A 27 -2.31 13.17 -18.07
N GLY A 28 -1.14 13.22 -17.44
CA GLY A 28 -0.64 14.40 -16.71
C GLY A 28 -1.41 14.71 -15.42
N LYS A 29 -2.41 13.91 -15.04
CA LYS A 29 -3.25 14.15 -13.86
C LYS A 29 -2.59 13.61 -12.61
N ARG A 30 -2.84 14.26 -11.47
CA ARG A 30 -2.37 13.76 -10.17
C ARG A 30 -3.28 12.63 -9.70
N LYS A 31 -2.71 11.43 -9.53
CA LYS A 31 -3.41 10.25 -8.97
C LYS A 31 -2.79 9.83 -7.66
N LEU A 32 -3.57 9.22 -6.78
CA LEU A 32 -3.04 8.67 -5.53
C LEU A 32 -2.09 7.51 -5.84
N ASN A 33 -1.01 7.41 -5.06
CA ASN A 33 -0.09 6.30 -5.20
C ASN A 33 -0.79 4.99 -4.83
N GLN A 34 -0.75 4.03 -5.75
CA GLN A 34 -1.47 2.75 -5.64
C GLN A 34 -0.79 1.72 -4.73
N ILE A 35 0.38 2.02 -4.15
CA ILE A 35 1.08 1.09 -3.24
C ILE A 35 0.17 0.55 -2.12
N ASN A 36 -0.77 1.36 -1.65
CA ASN A 36 -1.69 0.99 -0.58
C ASN A 36 -2.92 0.20 -1.07
N GLU A 37 -3.13 0.08 -2.37
CA GLU A 37 -4.24 -0.68 -2.95
C GLU A 37 -3.90 -2.17 -3.00
N VAL A 38 -4.78 -3.03 -2.48
CA VAL A 38 -4.58 -4.49 -2.52
C VAL A 38 -4.54 -4.97 -3.97
N VAL A 39 -5.48 -4.48 -4.78
CA VAL A 39 -5.61 -4.82 -6.22
C VAL A 39 -4.36 -4.48 -7.03
N TYR A 40 -3.57 -3.49 -6.60
CA TYR A 40 -2.30 -3.16 -7.25
C TYR A 40 -1.27 -4.30 -7.14
N TRP A 41 -1.33 -5.09 -6.06
CA TRP A 41 -0.43 -6.22 -5.82
C TRP A 41 -0.97 -7.53 -6.40
N THR A 42 -2.28 -7.72 -6.35
CA THR A 42 -2.96 -8.97 -6.70
C THR A 42 -3.44 -9.05 -8.16
N GLN A 43 -3.12 -8.06 -8.99
CA GLN A 43 -3.68 -7.92 -10.35
C GLN A 43 -5.22 -7.96 -10.38
N GLY A 44 -5.86 -7.28 -9.42
CA GLY A 44 -7.32 -7.18 -9.36
C GLY A 44 -8.02 -8.27 -8.53
N LYS A 45 -7.33 -9.32 -8.07
CA LYS A 45 -7.95 -10.30 -7.14
C LYS A 45 -8.22 -9.67 -5.77
N ALA A 46 -9.37 -9.95 -5.18
CA ALA A 46 -9.70 -9.49 -3.84
C ALA A 46 -8.96 -10.31 -2.76
N TRP A 47 -8.73 -9.69 -1.59
CA TRP A 47 -8.28 -10.39 -0.38
C TRP A 47 -9.12 -9.92 0.80
N GLU A 48 -9.96 -10.80 1.38
CA GLU A 48 -10.75 -10.54 2.60
C GLU A 48 -11.54 -9.20 2.58
N ASN A 49 -11.99 -8.76 1.39
CA ASN A 49 -12.64 -7.47 1.15
C ASN A 49 -11.78 -6.24 1.49
N TYR A 50 -10.47 -6.41 1.66
CA TYR A 50 -9.54 -5.30 1.79
C TYR A 50 -9.27 -4.66 0.43
N HIS A 51 -9.55 -3.37 0.32
CA HIS A 51 -9.25 -2.55 -0.85
C HIS A 51 -8.00 -1.71 -0.61
N ILE A 52 -7.90 -1.08 0.56
CA ILE A 52 -6.81 -0.19 0.96
C ILE A 52 -6.18 -0.64 2.27
N LEU A 53 -4.88 -0.90 2.24
CA LEU A 53 -4.06 -1.23 3.40
C LEU A 53 -2.97 -0.18 3.64
N CYS A 54 -2.80 0.19 4.90
CA CYS A 54 -1.64 0.98 5.33
C CYS A 54 -0.36 0.14 5.19
N ARG A 55 0.80 0.79 5.15
CA ARG A 55 2.09 0.13 4.94
C ARG A 55 2.40 -0.96 5.98
N ALA A 56 2.06 -0.70 7.24
CA ALA A 56 2.19 -1.70 8.29
C ALA A 56 1.32 -2.94 8.03
N CYS A 57 0.06 -2.76 7.62
CA CYS A 57 -0.83 -3.88 7.31
C CYS A 57 -0.41 -4.64 6.04
N LEU A 58 0.20 -3.97 5.06
CA LEU A 58 0.85 -4.65 3.93
C LEU A 58 2.04 -5.49 4.40
N ASN A 59 2.87 -4.98 5.30
CA ASN A 59 3.98 -5.74 5.85
C ASN A 59 3.49 -6.99 6.61
N ASP A 60 2.46 -6.82 7.44
CA ASP A 60 1.80 -7.90 8.17
C ASP A 60 1.18 -8.96 7.24
N TRP A 61 0.68 -8.57 6.06
CA TRP A 61 0.17 -9.52 5.06
C TRP A 61 1.24 -10.53 4.67
N PHE A 62 2.46 -10.06 4.36
CA PHE A 62 3.56 -10.97 4.03
C PHE A 62 4.02 -11.79 5.24
N GLU A 63 4.10 -11.19 6.43
CA GLU A 63 4.69 -11.84 7.61
C GLU A 63 3.78 -12.87 8.25
N LYS A 64 2.49 -12.56 8.38
CA LYS A 64 1.52 -13.38 9.11
C LYS A 64 0.62 -14.20 8.21
N TYR A 65 0.42 -13.76 6.96
CA TYR A 65 -0.53 -14.36 6.02
C TYR A 65 0.21 -14.76 4.72
N ARG A 66 1.40 -15.35 4.87
CA ARG A 66 2.32 -15.67 3.77
C ARG A 66 1.70 -16.57 2.71
N GLY A 67 0.84 -17.53 3.10
CA GLY A 67 0.11 -18.39 2.16
C GLY A 67 -0.76 -17.58 1.20
N ALA A 68 -1.66 -16.75 1.74
CA ALA A 68 -2.51 -15.87 0.96
C ALA A 68 -1.70 -14.89 0.09
N PHE A 69 -0.61 -14.33 0.62
CA PHE A 69 0.29 -13.49 -0.18
C PHE A 69 0.89 -14.24 -1.37
N VAL A 70 1.38 -15.46 -1.15
CA VAL A 70 1.99 -16.28 -2.21
C VAL A 70 0.95 -16.69 -3.25
N GLU A 71 -0.28 -16.96 -2.85
CA GLU A 71 -1.35 -17.34 -3.77
C GLU A 71 -1.85 -16.15 -4.62
N LEU A 72 -2.04 -14.98 -3.98
CA LEU A 72 -2.71 -13.84 -4.60
C LEU A 72 -1.75 -12.91 -5.36
N VAL A 73 -0.50 -12.76 -4.92
CA VAL A 73 0.44 -11.81 -5.52
C VAL A 73 1.25 -12.49 -6.63
N GLU A 74 1.24 -11.92 -7.82
CA GLU A 74 1.94 -12.49 -8.96
C GLU A 74 3.47 -12.37 -8.87
N PRO A 75 4.25 -13.23 -9.56
CA PRO A 75 5.71 -13.25 -9.48
C PRO A 75 6.41 -11.89 -9.71
N LYS A 76 5.95 -11.08 -10.67
CA LYS A 76 6.50 -9.74 -10.92
C LYS A 76 6.22 -8.78 -9.77
N LYS A 77 5.00 -8.82 -9.23
CA LYS A 77 4.57 -8.00 -8.08
C LYS A 77 5.21 -8.47 -6.77
N LYS A 78 5.40 -9.77 -6.58
CA LYS A 78 6.17 -10.35 -5.47
C LYS A 78 7.59 -9.80 -5.43
N ARG A 79 8.30 -9.85 -6.56
CA ARG A 79 9.67 -9.28 -6.66
C ARG A 79 9.69 -7.79 -6.30
N LEU A 80 8.74 -7.02 -6.82
CA LEU A 80 8.61 -5.59 -6.47
C LEU A 80 8.30 -5.38 -4.98
N PHE A 81 7.42 -6.21 -4.41
CA PHE A 81 7.05 -6.15 -3.00
C PHE A 81 8.25 -6.46 -2.09
N TYR A 82 9.05 -7.48 -2.43
CA TYR A 82 10.27 -7.82 -1.72
C TYR A 82 11.31 -6.71 -1.80
N TYR A 83 11.49 -6.11 -2.97
CA TYR A 83 12.35 -4.95 -3.12
C TYR A 83 11.90 -3.78 -2.22
N TYR A 84 10.59 -3.53 -2.14
CA TYR A 84 10.05 -2.48 -1.27
C TYR A 84 10.23 -2.79 0.21
N ARG A 85 10.11 -4.05 0.62
CA ARG A 85 10.44 -4.51 1.97
C ARG A 85 11.93 -4.30 2.28
N TYR A 86 12.81 -4.72 1.38
CA TYR A 86 14.26 -4.56 1.53
C TYR A 86 14.67 -3.09 1.73
N LEU A 87 14.01 -2.18 1.02
CA LEU A 87 14.19 -0.73 1.19
C LEU A 87 13.43 -0.13 2.38
N GLU A 88 12.83 -0.95 3.23
CA GLU A 88 12.02 -0.55 4.40
C GLU A 88 10.87 0.42 4.05
N LEU A 89 10.37 0.36 2.81
CA LEU A 89 9.31 1.26 2.36
C LEU A 89 7.96 0.95 3.01
N PHE A 90 7.77 -0.24 3.57
CA PHE A 90 6.58 -0.60 4.33
C PHE A 90 6.70 -0.35 5.84
N ASP A 91 7.80 0.24 6.31
CA ASP A 91 7.92 0.64 7.72
C ASP A 91 6.84 1.67 8.07
N LYS A 92 6.14 1.43 9.19
CA LYS A 92 5.17 2.35 9.81
C LYS A 92 5.74 3.76 10.00
N LYS A 93 7.06 3.92 10.22
CA LYS A 93 7.74 5.22 10.34
C LYS A 93 7.74 6.01 9.03
N LYS A 94 7.62 5.35 7.88
CA LYS A 94 7.56 5.99 6.56
C LYS A 94 6.13 6.40 6.17
N GLU A 95 5.13 6.09 7.01
CA GLU A 95 3.73 6.44 6.82
C GLU A 95 3.28 7.48 7.85
N PHE A 96 2.58 8.51 7.38
CA PHE A 96 2.02 9.53 8.25
C PHE A 96 0.61 9.12 8.62
N TYR A 97 0.34 9.01 9.92
CA TYR A 97 -0.99 8.68 10.45
C TYR A 97 -1.61 9.92 11.09
N LYS A 98 -2.94 10.06 10.95
CA LYS A 98 -3.69 11.11 11.66
C LYS A 98 -3.66 10.83 13.16
N GLY A 99 -3.47 11.88 13.98
CA GLY A 99 -3.44 11.78 15.43
C GLY A 99 -2.14 11.22 16.04
N LYS A 100 -1.09 11.01 15.22
CA LYS A 100 0.28 10.82 15.72
C LYS A 100 1.09 12.07 15.37
N LEU A 101 1.13 13.00 16.32
CA LEU A 101 2.12 14.08 16.39
C LEU A 101 3.43 13.52 16.95
#